data_AF-A0A250IVT6-F1
#
_entry.id   AF-A0A250IVT6-F1
#
_cell.length_a   1.000
_cell.length_b   1.000
_cell.length_c   1.000
_cell.angle_alpha   90.00
_cell.angle_beta   90.00
_cell.angle_gamma   90.00
#
_symmetry.space_group_name_H-M   'P 1'
#
loop_
_entity.id
_entity.type
_entity.pdbx_description
1 polymer ?
#
loop_
_entity_poly.entity_id
_entity_poly.type
_entity_poly.pdbx_seq_one_letter_code
_entity_poly.pdbx_strand_id
1 'polypeptide(L)'
;MALDGRFLGDGRDDVPGAWLTLLIQGDTVGISRQLAWMSALLRLPGVLLPVVSGCSINQYQPSHFQFTTIVEKTEAGADGWRAACIHATVVNKSTLEPYFCKFGVGMPIATEKFGLMSEPLAQRIAADCANEALREVIASPASPLPGLVCRQFTSTFNVVLNRAVLGSRVTAWCEEETKPIRVDF
;
A
#
# COMPACT_ATOMS: atom_id res chain seq x y z
N MET A 1 -24.21 46.91 -3.43
CA MET A 1 -23.92 47.39 -4.79
C MET A 1 -23.46 46.20 -5.61
N ALA A 2 -24.20 45.91 -6.67
CA ALA A 2 -24.00 44.82 -7.61
C ALA A 2 -23.52 45.38 -8.96
N LEU A 3 -22.66 44.65 -9.67
CA LEU A 3 -22.39 44.66 -11.11
C LEU A 3 -21.79 43.26 -11.39
N ASP A 4 -22.45 42.25 -11.96
CA ASP A 4 -23.11 42.07 -13.27
C ASP A 4 -22.22 42.32 -14.49
N GLY A 5 -22.20 41.34 -15.40
CA GLY A 5 -21.38 41.30 -16.61
C GLY A 5 -21.39 39.93 -17.31
N ARG A 6 -22.53 39.54 -17.90
CA ARG A 6 -22.63 38.48 -18.93
C ARG A 6 -22.27 39.00 -20.33
N PHE A 7 -21.63 38.17 -21.15
CA PHE A 7 -21.66 38.11 -22.63
C PHE A 7 -21.17 36.68 -22.99
N LEU A 8 -21.88 35.72 -23.61
CA LEU A 8 -22.74 35.53 -24.81
C LEU A 8 -22.01 35.59 -26.17
N GLY A 9 -22.07 34.47 -26.92
CA GLY A 9 -21.73 34.26 -28.35
C GLY A 9 -20.75 33.08 -28.54
N ASP A 10 -21.06 31.88 -29.05
CA ASP A 10 -21.77 31.38 -30.27
C ASP A 10 -20.86 31.18 -31.52
N GLY A 11 -21.10 30.07 -32.25
CA GLY A 11 -20.50 29.69 -33.56
C GLY A 11 -19.48 28.55 -33.48
N ARG A 12 -19.74 27.27 -33.81
CA ARG A 12 -20.34 26.59 -34.99
C ARG A 12 -19.38 26.42 -36.18
N ASP A 13 -19.14 25.13 -36.47
CA ASP A 13 -18.79 24.43 -37.73
C ASP A 13 -17.74 25.03 -38.68
N ASP A 14 -16.72 24.23 -39.02
CA ASP A 14 -16.27 24.13 -40.42
C ASP A 14 -15.48 22.83 -40.68
N VAL A 15 -16.11 21.94 -41.46
CA VAL A 15 -15.52 20.81 -42.17
C VAL A 15 -15.65 21.12 -43.67
N PRO A 16 -14.58 20.99 -44.46
CA PRO A 16 -14.67 20.70 -45.88
C PRO A 16 -14.13 19.27 -46.13
N GLY A 17 -14.83 18.33 -46.72
CA GLY A 17 -15.53 18.40 -48.01
C GLY A 17 -14.64 17.76 -49.09
N ALA A 18 -14.76 16.43 -49.29
CA ALA A 18 -15.27 15.79 -50.51
C ALA A 18 -14.27 15.80 -51.70
N TRP A 19 -14.08 14.71 -52.47
CA TRP A 19 -15.07 14.22 -53.43
C TRP A 19 -14.60 12.95 -54.20
N LEU A 20 -15.59 12.12 -54.56
CA LEU A 20 -15.84 11.38 -55.84
C LEU A 20 -14.84 10.30 -56.30
N THR A 21 -15.20 9.00 -56.16
CA THR A 21 -15.83 8.08 -57.16
C THR A 21 -14.87 7.55 -58.24
N LEU A 22 -14.99 6.33 -58.77
CA LEU A 22 -16.18 5.63 -59.26
C LEU A 22 -15.82 4.15 -59.52
N LEU A 23 -16.77 3.25 -59.20
CA LEU A 23 -17.23 2.02 -59.88
C LEU A 23 -16.32 1.35 -60.96
N ILE A 24 -16.28 0.03 -61.12
CA ILE A 24 -17.28 -0.77 -61.86
C ILE A 24 -16.78 -2.25 -62.01
N GLN A 25 -17.72 -3.22 -61.93
CA GLN A 25 -17.78 -4.61 -62.50
C GLN A 25 -16.64 -5.60 -62.19
N GLY A 26 -16.85 -6.91 -62.06
CA GLY A 26 -17.96 -7.80 -62.43
C GLY A 26 -17.36 -9.16 -62.84
N ASP A 27 -18.11 -10.24 -62.55
CA ASP A 27 -18.09 -11.55 -63.21
C ASP A 27 -17.08 -12.68 -62.81
N THR A 28 -17.68 -13.66 -62.12
CA THR A 28 -17.76 -15.11 -62.41
C THR A 28 -16.53 -16.04 -62.51
N VAL A 29 -16.60 -17.07 -61.66
CA VAL A 29 -16.47 -18.52 -61.92
C VAL A 29 -15.11 -19.08 -62.41
N GLY A 30 -14.52 -19.90 -61.54
CA GLY A 30 -14.21 -21.28 -61.92
C GLY A 30 -12.75 -21.75 -61.84
N ILE A 31 -12.60 -22.91 -61.18
CA ILE A 31 -11.61 -23.97 -61.45
C ILE A 31 -10.26 -23.89 -60.71
N SER A 32 -10.21 -24.64 -59.60
CA SER A 32 -9.26 -25.74 -59.32
C SER A 32 -7.84 -25.66 -59.90
N ARG A 33 -6.83 -25.58 -59.01
CA ARG A 33 -5.82 -26.63 -58.84
C ARG A 33 -4.92 -26.32 -57.65
N GLN A 34 -4.65 -27.37 -56.88
CA GLN A 34 -3.70 -27.42 -55.77
C GLN A 34 -2.35 -26.79 -56.12
N LEU A 35 -1.74 -26.05 -55.19
CA LEU A 35 -0.32 -26.19 -54.92
C LEU A 35 0.08 -25.49 -53.62
N ALA A 36 0.54 -26.33 -52.71
CA ALA A 36 1.65 -26.12 -51.78
C ALA A 36 1.64 -24.89 -50.86
N TRP A 37 1.64 -25.23 -49.56
CA TRP A 37 2.55 -24.68 -48.56
C TRP A 37 2.67 -23.16 -48.46
N MET A 38 2.19 -22.63 -47.34
CA MET A 38 3.10 -22.20 -46.27
C MET A 38 2.28 -21.90 -45.01
N SER A 39 2.47 -22.76 -44.02
CA SER A 39 2.03 -22.55 -42.65
C SER A 39 2.73 -21.33 -42.07
N ALA A 40 2.00 -20.24 -41.84
CA ALA A 40 2.44 -19.14 -40.99
C ALA A 40 1.48 -19.03 -39.80
N LEU A 41 1.51 -20.05 -38.93
CA LEU A 41 1.06 -19.91 -37.54
C LEU A 41 1.98 -18.86 -36.90
N LEU A 42 1.48 -17.63 -36.76
CA LEU A 42 2.06 -16.62 -35.90
C LEU A 42 2.04 -17.17 -34.46
N ARG A 43 3.13 -17.85 -34.08
CA ARG A 43 3.43 -18.16 -32.69
C ARG A 43 3.85 -16.86 -32.02
N LEU A 44 2.89 -16.17 -31.42
CA LEU A 44 3.17 -15.16 -30.41
C LEU A 44 4.07 -15.80 -29.35
N PRO A 45 5.30 -15.32 -29.11
CA PRO A 45 6.01 -15.70 -27.91
C PRO A 45 5.26 -15.05 -26.76
N GLY A 46 4.55 -15.88 -25.98
CA GLY A 46 4.06 -15.49 -24.67
C GLY A 46 5.26 -14.98 -23.89
N VAL A 47 5.28 -13.67 -23.63
CA VAL A 47 6.19 -13.08 -22.67
C VAL A 47 5.83 -13.69 -21.33
N LEU A 48 6.51 -14.77 -20.96
CA LEU A 48 6.64 -15.20 -19.58
C LEU A 48 7.35 -14.04 -18.88
N LEU A 49 6.55 -13.14 -18.32
CA LEU A 49 7.05 -12.23 -17.30
C LEU A 49 7.71 -13.11 -16.24
N PRO A 50 8.99 -12.91 -15.92
CA PRO A 50 9.59 -13.59 -14.80
C PRO A 50 8.76 -13.20 -13.58
N VAL A 51 8.24 -14.20 -12.86
CA VAL A 51 7.74 -14.01 -11.50
C VAL A 51 8.93 -13.43 -10.75
N VAL A 52 8.89 -12.11 -10.56
CA VAL A 52 9.95 -11.38 -9.88
C VAL A 52 9.99 -11.96 -8.48
N SER A 53 11.10 -12.64 -8.22
CA SER A 53 11.73 -12.93 -6.94
C SER A 53 10.90 -12.49 -5.75
N GLY A 54 10.33 -13.47 -5.02
CA GLY A 54 9.85 -13.26 -3.68
C GLY A 54 10.98 -12.65 -2.86
N CYS A 55 10.92 -11.34 -2.63
CA CYS A 55 11.64 -10.73 -1.54
C CYS A 55 10.96 -11.29 -0.29
N SER A 56 11.56 -12.29 0.34
CA SER A 56 11.28 -12.60 1.75
C SER A 56 11.79 -11.42 2.57
N ILE A 57 11.10 -10.29 2.49
CA ILE A 57 11.17 -9.27 3.52
C ILE A 57 10.41 -9.94 4.66
N ASN A 58 11.13 -10.38 5.70
CA ASN A 58 10.48 -10.73 6.96
C ASN A 58 9.52 -9.57 7.25
N GLN A 59 8.22 -9.85 7.22
CA GLN A 59 7.17 -8.85 7.27
C GLN A 59 6.60 -8.91 8.69
N TYR A 60 6.29 -7.78 9.31
CA TYR A 60 5.64 -7.78 10.63
C TYR A 60 4.36 -8.62 10.53
N GLN A 61 4.28 -9.66 11.36
CA GLN A 61 3.11 -10.53 11.43
C GLN A 61 2.15 -10.03 12.51
N PRO A 62 0.84 -10.31 12.39
CA PRO A 62 -0.12 -9.97 13.45
C PRO A 62 0.30 -10.49 14.83
N SER A 63 0.89 -11.70 14.88
CA SER A 63 1.39 -12.33 16.10
C SER A 63 2.53 -11.60 16.80
N HIS A 64 3.23 -10.69 16.11
CA HIS A 64 4.27 -9.86 16.74
C HIS A 64 3.67 -8.78 17.65
N PHE A 65 2.40 -8.42 17.46
CA PHE A 65 1.71 -7.39 18.23
C PHE A 65 0.91 -7.99 19.39
N GLN A 66 1.60 -8.46 20.41
CA GLN A 66 0.94 -8.97 21.61
C GLN A 66 0.46 -7.82 22.48
N PHE A 67 -0.83 -7.53 22.42
CA PHE A 67 -1.43 -6.42 23.15
C PHE A 67 -1.76 -6.82 24.58
N THR A 68 -1.36 -5.97 25.53
CA THR A 68 -1.78 -6.01 26.93
C THR A 68 -2.69 -4.82 27.19
N THR A 69 -3.83 -5.03 27.85
CA THR A 69 -4.70 -3.92 28.26
C THR A 69 -3.98 -3.09 29.31
N ILE A 70 -3.84 -1.78 29.04
CA ILE A 70 -3.18 -0.84 29.97
C ILE A 70 -4.23 -0.04 30.72
N VAL A 71 -5.27 0.40 30.01
CA VAL A 71 -6.44 1.03 30.62
C VAL A 71 -7.66 0.24 30.22
N GLU A 72 -8.31 -0.32 31.23
CA GLU A 72 -9.57 -1.05 31.08
C GLU A 72 -10.68 -0.13 30.59
N LYS A 73 -11.58 -0.69 29.78
CA LYS A 73 -12.80 0.00 29.39
C LYS A 73 -13.86 -0.25 30.45
N THR A 74 -14.15 0.76 31.27
CA THR A 74 -15.16 0.68 32.34
C THR A 74 -16.57 1.08 31.89
N GLU A 75 -16.70 1.91 30.84
CA GLU A 75 -17.98 2.41 30.31
C GLU A 75 -17.98 2.46 28.77
N ALA A 76 -19.14 2.79 28.17
CA ALA A 76 -19.30 2.88 26.72
C ALA A 76 -18.61 4.14 26.13
N GLY A 77 -17.33 4.03 25.76
CA GLY A 77 -16.54 5.09 25.12
C GLY A 77 -15.23 4.59 24.48
N ALA A 78 -14.36 5.53 24.06
CA ALA A 78 -13.04 5.26 23.46
C ALA A 78 -11.90 5.21 24.50
N ASP A 79 -12.24 5.17 25.79
CA ASP A 79 -11.32 5.55 26.87
C ASP A 79 -10.39 4.40 27.32
N GLY A 80 -10.68 3.18 26.87
CA GLY A 80 -9.83 2.02 27.10
C GLY A 80 -8.79 1.83 25.98
N TRP A 81 -7.57 1.45 26.35
CA TRP A 81 -6.52 1.18 25.36
C TRP A 81 -5.58 0.06 25.82
N ARG A 82 -4.97 -0.57 24.82
CA ARG A 82 -4.02 -1.68 24.95
C ARG A 82 -2.71 -1.32 24.28
N ALA A 83 -1.61 -1.87 24.77
CA ALA A 83 -0.27 -1.60 24.26
C ALA A 83 0.47 -2.90 23.92
N ALA A 84 1.31 -2.85 22.90
CA ALA A 84 2.27 -3.89 22.56
C ALA A 84 3.68 -3.30 22.54
N CYS A 85 4.68 -4.08 22.95
CA CYS A 85 6.09 -3.67 22.91
C CYS A 85 6.84 -4.46 21.86
N ILE A 86 7.49 -3.75 20.93
CA ILE A 86 8.21 -4.34 19.82
C ILE A 86 9.69 -3.98 19.91
N HIS A 87 10.54 -5.01 19.85
CA HIS A 87 11.98 -4.90 19.70
C HIS A 87 12.35 -5.45 18.31
N ALA A 88 12.54 -4.56 17.34
CA ALA A 88 12.88 -4.93 15.97
C ALA A 88 14.37 -4.78 15.69
N THR A 89 14.97 -5.75 15.01
CA THR A 89 16.35 -5.67 14.52
C THR A 89 16.36 -5.25 13.06
N VAL A 90 16.92 -4.08 12.74
CA VAL A 90 17.03 -3.56 11.38
C VAL A 90 18.49 -3.63 10.94
N VAL A 91 18.79 -4.42 9.91
CA VAL A 91 20.14 -4.48 9.33
C VAL A 91 20.29 -3.41 8.25
N ASN A 92 21.29 -2.56 8.40
CA ASN A 92 21.62 -1.59 7.35
C ASN A 92 22.26 -2.33 6.16
N LYS A 93 21.68 -2.19 4.98
CA LYS A 93 22.17 -2.86 3.77
C LYS A 93 23.57 -2.42 3.34
N SER A 94 23.97 -1.18 3.65
CA SER A 94 25.26 -0.62 3.26
C SER A 94 26.38 -0.98 4.23
N THR A 95 26.11 -1.04 5.54
CA THR A 95 27.13 -1.34 6.56
C THR A 95 27.08 -2.77 7.09
N LEU A 96 25.99 -3.50 6.84
CA LEU A 96 25.67 -4.81 7.40
C LEU A 96 25.59 -4.85 8.94
N GLU A 97 25.54 -3.68 9.59
CA GLU A 97 25.39 -3.60 11.04
C GLU A 97 23.92 -3.72 11.45
N PRO A 98 23.61 -4.50 12.52
CA PRO A 98 22.27 -4.58 13.08
C PRO A 98 21.99 -3.40 14.02
N TYR A 99 20.79 -2.83 13.90
CA TYR A 99 20.29 -1.76 14.77
C TYR A 99 19.01 -2.19 15.46
N PHE A 100 18.91 -1.94 16.76
CA PHE A 100 17.76 -2.34 17.55
C PHE A 100 16.79 -1.17 17.72
N CYS A 101 15.64 -1.24 17.05
CA CYS A 101 14.54 -0.31 17.25
C CYS A 101 13.63 -0.84 18.36
N LYS A 102 13.38 -0.01 19.38
CA LYS A 102 12.40 -0.29 20.44
C LYS A 102 11.28 0.73 20.34
N PHE A 103 10.04 0.26 20.38
CA PHE A 103 8.87 1.15 20.34
C PHE A 103 7.64 0.47 20.93
N GLY A 104 6.75 1.29 21.48
CA GLY A 104 5.42 0.89 21.94
C GLY A 104 4.37 1.18 20.88
N VAL A 105 3.35 0.34 20.80
CA VAL A 105 2.19 0.51 19.91
C VAL A 105 0.94 0.47 20.76
N GLY A 106 0.22 1.60 20.83
CA GLY A 106 -1.05 1.74 21.52
C GLY A 106 -2.23 1.69 20.57
N MET A 107 -3.21 0.86 20.88
CA MET A 107 -4.46 0.73 20.14
C MET A 107 -5.64 0.95 21.08
N PRO A 108 -6.69 1.68 20.66
CA PRO A 108 -7.92 1.76 21.43
C PRO A 108 -8.61 0.40 21.51
N ILE A 109 -9.32 0.15 22.61
CA ILE A 109 -10.18 -1.03 22.78
C ILE A 109 -11.43 -0.88 21.92
N ALA A 110 -11.91 0.35 21.72
CA ALA A 110 -13.08 0.63 20.91
C ALA A 110 -12.91 1.89 20.07
N THR A 111 -13.53 1.92 18.89
CA THR A 111 -13.57 3.10 18.02
C THR A 111 -14.95 3.23 17.40
N GLU A 112 -15.29 4.41 16.89
CA GLU A 112 -16.56 4.61 16.18
C GLU A 112 -16.70 3.70 14.95
N LYS A 113 -15.60 3.50 14.21
CA LYS A 113 -15.59 2.71 12.97
C LYS A 113 -15.75 1.21 13.22
N PHE A 114 -15.15 0.68 14.28
CA PHE A 114 -15.06 -0.77 14.52
C PHE A 114 -15.91 -1.23 15.71
N GLY A 115 -16.53 -0.31 16.46
CA GLY A 115 -17.14 -0.64 17.75
C GLY A 115 -16.08 -1.17 18.73
N LEU A 116 -16.40 -2.24 19.45
CA LEU A 116 -15.41 -3.00 20.23
C LEU A 116 -14.46 -3.73 19.26
N MET A 117 -13.18 -3.37 19.33
CA MET A 117 -12.17 -3.93 18.43
C MET A 117 -11.55 -5.17 19.06
N SER A 118 -11.72 -6.32 18.42
CA SER A 118 -11.08 -7.56 18.85
C SER A 118 -9.56 -7.49 18.77
N GLU A 119 -8.86 -8.26 19.60
CA GLU A 119 -7.40 -8.33 19.57
C GLU A 119 -6.83 -8.81 18.23
N PRO A 120 -7.35 -9.88 17.59
CA PRO A 120 -6.85 -10.30 16.28
C PRO A 120 -7.00 -9.22 15.20
N LEU A 121 -8.05 -8.39 15.28
CA LEU A 121 -8.23 -7.26 14.37
C LEU A 121 -7.19 -6.17 14.63
N ALA A 122 -6.96 -5.80 15.88
CA ALA A 122 -5.93 -4.82 16.25
C ALA A 122 -4.53 -5.28 15.80
N GLN A 123 -4.21 -6.56 16.01
CA GLN A 123 -2.97 -7.19 15.54
C GLN A 123 -2.79 -7.08 14.04
N ARG A 124 -3.83 -7.43 13.28
CA ARG A 124 -3.79 -7.38 11.82
C ARG A 124 -3.58 -5.96 11.31
N ILE A 125 -4.34 -4.99 11.84
CA ILE A 125 -4.21 -3.58 11.44
C ILE A 125 -2.81 -3.06 11.76
N ALA A 126 -2.31 -3.31 12.97
CA ALA A 126 -0.98 -2.87 13.37
C ALA A 126 0.11 -3.47 12.48
N ALA A 127 0.02 -4.76 12.16
CA ALA A 127 0.93 -5.41 11.23
C ALA A 127 0.87 -4.81 9.83
N ASP A 128 -0.32 -4.71 9.23
CA ASP A 128 -0.50 -4.17 7.88
C ASP A 128 0.07 -2.74 7.77
N CYS A 129 -0.24 -1.87 8.74
CA CYS A 129 0.27 -0.50 8.80
C CYS A 129 1.79 -0.42 9.05
N ALA A 130 2.35 -1.29 9.91
CA ALA A 130 3.79 -1.34 10.14
C ALA A 130 4.56 -1.73 8.86
N ASN A 131 3.99 -2.64 8.08
CA ASN A 131 4.58 -3.09 6.83
C ASN A 131 4.48 -2.04 5.72
N GLU A 132 3.39 -1.29 5.68
CA GLU A 132 3.25 -0.12 4.82
C GLU A 132 4.30 0.94 5.16
N ALA A 133 4.42 1.31 6.44
CA ALA A 133 5.44 2.25 6.89
C ALA A 133 6.88 1.79 6.58
N LEU A 134 7.16 0.49 6.73
CA LEU A 134 8.45 -0.10 6.39
C LEU A 134 8.75 0.07 4.89
N ARG A 135 7.77 -0.17 4.01
CA ARG A 135 7.93 0.02 2.56
C ARG A 135 8.23 1.48 2.22
N GLU A 136 7.55 2.43 2.86
CA GLU A 136 7.81 3.86 2.67
C GLU A 136 9.22 4.26 3.10
N VAL A 137 9.68 3.81 4.26
CA VAL A 137 11.03 4.15 4.76
C VAL A 137 12.13 3.52 3.89
N ILE A 138 11.95 2.28 3.43
CA ILE A 138 12.90 1.62 2.54
C ILE A 138 12.95 2.30 1.16
N ALA A 139 11.83 2.85 0.67
CA ALA A 139 11.76 3.57 -0.59
C ALA A 139 12.31 5.01 -0.51
N SER A 140 12.49 5.56 0.69
CA SER A 140 13.05 6.89 0.89
C SER A 140 14.55 6.92 0.53
N PRO A 141 15.06 7.97 -0.15
CA PRO A 141 16.49 8.15 -0.35
C PRO A 141 17.19 8.14 1.01
N ALA A 142 18.25 7.31 1.11
CA ALA A 142 18.81 6.78 2.34
C ALA A 142 19.01 7.81 3.45
N SER A 143 18.47 7.52 4.64
CA SER A 143 18.81 8.24 5.87
C SER A 143 20.22 7.85 6.29
N PRO A 144 21.17 8.80 6.41
CA PRO A 144 22.60 8.48 6.54
C PRO A 144 23.00 7.96 7.93
N LEU A 145 22.08 7.96 8.91
CA LEU A 145 22.36 7.49 10.26
C LEU A 145 21.34 6.43 10.71
N PRO A 146 21.79 5.28 11.22
CA PRO A 146 20.92 4.19 11.64
C PRO A 146 19.90 4.56 12.73
N GLY A 147 20.30 5.42 13.68
CA GLY A 147 19.38 5.94 14.70
C GLY A 147 18.24 6.78 14.13
N LEU A 148 18.42 7.36 12.93
CA LEU A 148 17.35 8.06 12.22
C LEU A 148 16.37 7.09 11.56
N VAL A 149 16.80 5.88 11.18
CA VAL A 149 15.92 4.89 10.54
C VAL A 149 14.82 4.44 11.50
N CYS A 150 15.14 4.12 12.75
CA CYS A 150 14.12 3.76 13.76
C CYS A 150 13.14 4.91 14.01
N ARG A 151 13.65 6.14 14.12
CA ARG A 151 12.80 7.34 14.32
C ARG A 151 11.92 7.61 13.11
N GLN A 152 12.47 7.49 11.90
CA GLN A 152 11.73 7.68 10.67
C GLN A 152 10.63 6.63 10.53
N PHE A 153 10.96 5.35 10.78
CA PHE A 153 9.98 4.26 10.79
C PHE A 153 8.86 4.49 11.81
N THR A 154 9.19 4.75 13.07
CA THR A 154 8.17 4.96 14.11
C THR A 154 7.30 6.18 13.84
N SER A 155 7.86 7.26 13.30
CA SER A 155 7.12 8.44 12.86
C SER A 155 6.16 8.13 11.72
N THR A 156 6.64 7.45 10.66
CA THR A 156 5.80 7.05 9.53
C THR A 156 4.72 6.08 9.98
N PHE A 157 5.07 5.10 10.81
CA PHE A 157 4.12 4.13 11.35
C PHE A 157 3.03 4.81 12.18
N ASN A 158 3.38 5.79 13.02
CA ASN A 158 2.39 6.58 13.76
C ASN A 158 1.38 7.25 12.82
N VAL A 159 1.85 7.86 11.73
CA VAL A 159 0.97 8.55 10.75
C VAL A 159 0.05 7.57 10.05
N VAL A 160 0.59 6.44 9.56
CA VAL A 160 -0.19 5.41 8.85
C VAL A 160 -1.22 4.77 9.79
N LEU A 161 -0.81 4.41 11.01
CA LEU A 161 -1.67 3.76 11.99
C LEU A 161 -2.79 4.69 12.47
N ASN A 162 -2.48 5.96 12.75
CA ASN A 162 -3.48 6.93 13.20
C ASN A 162 -4.54 7.21 12.12
N ARG A 163 -4.16 7.19 10.85
CA ARG A 163 -5.10 7.27 9.71
C ARG A 163 -6.03 6.05 9.65
N ALA A 164 -5.52 4.86 9.96
CA ALA A 164 -6.31 3.62 9.95
C ALA A 164 -7.23 3.51 11.17
N VAL A 165 -6.75 3.94 12.34
CA VAL A 165 -7.40 3.83 13.65
C VAL A 165 -7.16 5.12 14.43
N LEU A 166 -8.17 5.99 14.48
CA LEU A 166 -8.12 7.20 15.29
C LEU A 166 -7.90 6.85 16.77
N GLY A 167 -7.04 7.63 17.44
CA GLY A 167 -6.65 7.40 18.83
C GLY A 167 -5.54 6.36 19.03
N SER A 168 -5.09 5.69 17.97
CA SER A 168 -3.85 4.89 18.03
C SER A 168 -2.61 5.78 18.15
N ARG A 169 -1.55 5.21 18.72
CA ARG A 169 -0.28 5.89 18.98
C ARG A 169 0.90 4.95 18.84
N VAL A 170 2.02 5.47 18.34
CA VAL A 170 3.32 4.81 18.40
C VAL A 170 4.27 5.66 19.22
N THR A 171 4.89 5.06 20.24
CA THR A 171 5.75 5.74 21.21
C THR A 171 7.17 5.20 21.14
N ALA A 172 8.14 6.04 21.51
CA ALA A 172 9.55 5.64 21.57
C ALA A 172 9.85 4.63 22.71
N TRP A 173 8.93 4.50 23.67
CA TRP A 173 9.08 3.68 24.86
C TRP A 173 7.93 2.67 24.94
N CYS A 174 8.22 1.50 25.51
CA CYS A 174 7.20 0.50 25.83
C CYS A 174 6.59 0.80 27.20
N GLU A 175 5.31 0.45 27.36
CA GLU A 175 4.64 0.46 28.68
C GLU A 175 5.21 -0.66 29.56
N GLU A 176 5.34 -0.42 30.86
CA GLU A 176 6.02 -1.33 31.80
C GLU A 176 5.34 -2.71 31.88
N GLU A 177 4.02 -2.73 31.72
CA GLU A 177 3.20 -3.94 31.79
C GLU A 177 3.30 -4.82 30.54
N THR A 178 3.86 -4.30 29.45
CA THR A 178 3.93 -5.01 28.17
C THR A 178 5.14 -5.94 28.10
N LYS A 179 4.92 -7.14 27.51
CA LYS A 179 6.01 -8.08 27.23
C LYS A 179 6.70 -7.73 25.92
N PRO A 180 8.02 -7.50 25.90
CA PRO A 180 8.72 -7.19 24.65
C PRO A 180 8.76 -8.39 23.70
N ILE A 181 8.30 -8.20 22.47
CA ILE A 181 8.42 -9.19 21.40
C ILE A 181 9.57 -8.83 20.50
N ARG A 182 10.48 -9.78 20.28
CA ARG A 182 11.63 -9.62 19.37
C ARG A 182 11.20 -9.98 17.96
N VAL A 183 11.49 -9.10 17.02
CA VAL A 183 11.27 -9.32 15.59
C VAL A 183 12.63 -9.23 14.91
N ASP A 184 13.08 -10.38 14.42
CA ASP A 184 14.35 -10.50 13.70
C ASP A 184 14.05 -10.53 12.20
N PHE A 185 14.79 -9.71 11.44
CA PHE A 185 14.59 -9.48 10.02
C PHE A 185 15.78 -9.96 9.18
#